data_AF-A0A2V9BBH7-F1
#
_entry.id   AF-A0A2V9BBH7-F1
#
_cell.length_a   1.000
_cell.length_b   1.000
_cell.length_c   1.000
_cell.angle_alpha   90.00
_cell.angle_beta   90.00
_cell.angle_gamma   90.00
#
_symmetry.space_group_name_H-M   'P 1'
#
loop_
_entity.id
_entity.type
_entity.pdbx_description
1 polymer ?
#
loop_
_entity_poly.entity_id
_entity_poly.type
_entity_poly.pdbx_seq_one_letter_code
_entity_poly.pdbx_strand_id
1 'polypeptide(L)'
;MVERRAAELGLSFASRQELVADPRILQLIEGEVKRLTSHLAQYESIKRIALLPEDFTYENGALTFTMKLKRRTVEEKYRDVIEQLYSDVAEPRPIVRE
;
A
#
# COMPACT_ATOMS: atom_id res chain seq x y z
N MET A 1 -0.65 12.32 6.62
CA MET A 1 -1.94 12.06 5.93
C MET A 1 -2.73 10.98 6.63
N VAL A 2 -2.17 9.79 6.89
CA VAL A 2 -2.82 8.72 7.66
C VAL A 2 -2.93 9.05 9.15
N GLU A 3 -1.87 9.58 9.77
CA GLU A 3 -1.87 10.02 11.18
C GLU A 3 -2.94 11.06 11.49
N ARG A 4 -3.14 12.04 10.60
CA ARG A 4 -4.21 13.03 10.73
C ARG A 4 -5.58 12.35 10.76
N ARG A 5 -5.78 11.40 9.85
CA ARG A 5 -7.06 10.70 9.72
C ARG A 5 -7.32 9.75 10.89
N ALA A 6 -6.27 9.13 11.44
CA ALA A 6 -6.33 8.40 12.70
C ALA A 6 -6.73 9.30 13.87
N ALA A 7 -6.10 10.48 13.98
CA ALA A 7 -6.39 11.45 15.04
C ALA A 7 -7.84 11.98 14.95
N GLU A 8 -8.37 12.21 13.75
CA GLU A 8 -9.79 12.58 13.54
C GLU A 8 -10.78 11.52 14.06
N LEU A 9 -10.35 10.26 14.14
CA LEU A 9 -11.12 9.15 14.71
C LEU A 9 -10.81 8.89 16.19
N GLY A 10 -10.01 9.75 16.82
CA GLY A 10 -9.58 9.60 18.21
C GLY A 10 -8.58 8.46 18.44
N LEU A 11 -7.92 7.99 17.38
CA LEU A 11 -6.90 6.94 17.46
C LEU A 11 -5.52 7.56 17.65
N SER A 12 -4.90 7.28 18.79
CA SER A 12 -3.51 7.66 19.08
C SER A 12 -2.62 6.42 19.06
N PHE A 13 -1.48 6.52 18.41
CA PHE A 13 -0.49 5.45 18.32
C PHE A 13 0.87 5.96 18.83
N ALA A 14 1.66 5.08 19.44
CA ALA A 14 2.98 5.43 19.96
C ALA A 14 4.05 5.45 18.86
N SER A 15 3.83 4.72 17.76
CA SER A 15 4.76 4.64 16.64
C SER A 15 4.05 4.46 15.31
N ARG A 16 4.77 4.74 14.22
CA ARG A 16 4.26 4.53 12.86
C ARG A 16 4.06 3.06 12.55
N GLN A 17 4.90 2.18 13.11
CA GLN A 17 4.78 0.73 13.02
C GLN A 17 3.46 0.24 13.62
N GLU A 18 3.10 0.75 14.79
CA GLU A 18 1.83 0.41 15.46
C GLU A 18 0.63 0.91 14.63
N LEU A 19 0.72 2.13 14.11
CA LEU A 19 -0.33 2.71 13.27
C LEU A 19 -0.58 1.89 12.00
N VAL A 20 0.46 1.43 11.31
CA VAL A 20 0.30 0.66 10.05
C VAL A 20 -0.11 -0.79 10.30
N ALA A 21 0.16 -1.33 11.49
CA ALA A 21 -0.27 -2.66 11.89
C ALA A 21 -1.73 -2.71 12.37
N ASP A 22 -2.34 -1.56 12.68
CA ASP A 22 -3.71 -1.50 13.19
C ASP A 22 -4.74 -1.81 12.08
N PRO A 23 -5.60 -2.85 12.24
CA PRO A 23 -6.59 -3.22 11.25
C PRO A 23 -7.60 -2.11 10.92
N ARG A 24 -7.90 -1.21 11.87
CA ARG A 24 -8.84 -0.10 11.66
C ARG A 24 -8.27 0.92 10.69
N ILE A 25 -6.95 1.14 10.74
CA ILE A 25 -6.26 2.03 9.81
C ILE A 25 -6.19 1.39 8.42
N LEU A 26 -5.90 0.09 8.35
CA LEU A 26 -5.94 -0.64 7.08
C LEU A 26 -7.33 -0.53 6.43
N GLN A 27 -8.39 -0.86 7.15
CA GLN A 27 -9.77 -0.78 6.66
C GLN A 27 -10.16 0.63 6.20
N LEU A 28 -9.69 1.66 6.92
CA LEU A 28 -9.93 3.05 6.53
C LEU A 28 -9.34 3.35 5.16
N ILE A 29 -8.08 2.98 4.96
CA ILE A 29 -7.37 3.26 3.71
C ILE A 29 -7.96 2.40 2.58
N GLU A 30 -8.32 1.15 2.83
CA GLU A 30 -9.05 0.30 1.87
C GLU A 30 -10.36 0.93 1.43
N GLY A 31 -11.12 1.52 2.35
CA GLY A 31 -12.35 2.25 2.05
C GLY A 31 -12.12 3.42 1.10
N GLU A 32 -11.09 4.23 1.35
CA GLU A 32 -10.73 5.36 0.50
C GLU A 32 -10.22 4.91 -0.88
N VAL A 33 -9.38 3.87 -0.92
CA VAL A 33 -8.90 3.28 -2.18
C VAL A 33 -10.08 2.78 -3.00
N LYS A 34 -11.02 2.05 -2.40
CA LYS A 34 -12.24 1.57 -3.06
C LYS A 34 -13.11 2.73 -3.56
N ARG A 35 -13.28 3.79 -2.77
CA ARG A 35 -14.04 4.98 -3.17
C ARG A 35 -13.40 5.70 -4.36
N LEU A 36 -12.07 5.83 -4.37
CA LEU A 36 -11.34 6.50 -5.44
C LEU A 36 -11.27 5.66 -6.71
N THR A 37 -11.25 4.33 -6.59
CA THR A 37 -11.15 3.39 -7.74
C THR A 37 -12.49 2.86 -8.22
N SER A 38 -13.63 3.32 -7.67
CA SER A 38 -14.95 2.76 -7.96
C SER A 38 -15.40 2.88 -9.42
N HIS A 39 -14.76 3.77 -10.19
CA HIS A 39 -15.05 4.02 -11.60
C HIS A 39 -14.16 3.19 -12.55
N LEU A 40 -13.14 2.50 -12.02
CA LEU A 40 -12.22 1.69 -12.81
C LEU A 40 -12.81 0.32 -13.09
N ALA A 41 -12.36 -0.31 -14.17
CA ALA A 41 -12.76 -1.68 -14.46
C ALA A 41 -12.24 -2.64 -13.39
N GLN A 42 -12.85 -3.83 -13.29
CA GLN A 42 -12.50 -4.81 -12.26
C GLN A 42 -11.01 -5.20 -12.31
N TYR A 43 -10.40 -5.23 -13.50
CA TYR A 43 -9.00 -5.60 -13.70
C TYR A 43 -8.00 -4.46 -13.41
N GLU A 44 -8.46 -3.21 -13.41
CA GLU A 44 -7.64 -2.02 -13.07
C GLU A 44 -7.75 -1.67 -11.58
N SER A 45 -8.82 -2.13 -10.94
CA SER A 45 -9.10 -1.87 -9.53
C SER A 45 -8.10 -2.56 -8.61
N ILE A 46 -7.55 -1.80 -7.66
CA ILE A 46 -6.64 -2.30 -6.61
C ILE A 46 -7.42 -3.27 -5.71
N LYS A 47 -6.91 -4.50 -5.55
CA LYS A 47 -7.57 -5.57 -4.77
C LYS A 47 -7.09 -5.70 -3.35
N ARG A 48 -5.79 -5.46 -3.14
CA ARG A 48 -5.11 -5.64 -1.85
C ARG A 48 -4.09 -4.53 -1.70
N ILE A 49 -3.92 -4.07 -0.46
CA ILE A 49 -2.96 -3.03 -0.11
C ILE A 49 -2.20 -3.45 1.15
N ALA A 50 -0.97 -2.97 1.29
CA ALA A 50 -0.21 -3.02 2.53
C ALA A 50 0.17 -1.60 2.94
N LEU A 51 0.17 -1.34 4.24
CA LEU A 51 0.64 -0.09 4.80
C LEU A 51 2.10 -0.25 5.23
N LEU A 52 2.96 0.65 4.75
CA LEU A 52 4.39 0.62 5.05
C LEU A 52 4.73 1.64 6.14
N PRO A 53 5.58 1.27 7.12
CA PRO A 53 5.98 2.18 8.19
C PRO A 53 6.97 3.25 7.74
N GLU A 54 7.62 3.07 6.59
CA GLU A 54 8.61 3.99 6.03
C GLU A 54 8.11 4.61 4.72
N ASP A 55 8.35 5.90 4.53
CA ASP A 55 8.10 6.59 3.26
C ASP A 55 9.14 6.23 2.21
N PHE A 56 8.79 6.38 0.93
CA PHE A 56 9.77 6.36 -0.14
C PHE A 56 10.50 7.69 -0.18
N THR A 57 11.84 7.65 -0.06
CA THR A 57 12.65 8.86 -0.12
C THR A 57 13.86 8.66 -1.03
N TYR A 58 14.56 9.75 -1.34
CA TYR A 58 15.82 9.66 -2.08
C TYR A 58 16.92 9.07 -1.19
N GLU A 59 16.94 9.46 0.08
CA GLU A 59 17.93 9.09 1.10
C GLU A 59 17.93 7.58 1.37
N ASN A 60 16.75 6.95 1.43
CA ASN A 60 16.63 5.50 1.59
C ASN A 60 16.75 4.72 0.27
N GLY A 61 17.04 5.41 -0.83
CA GLY A 61 17.26 4.82 -2.14
C GLY A 61 16.00 4.34 -2.85
N ALA A 62 14.80 4.56 -2.31
CA ALA A 62 13.55 4.19 -2.96
C ALA A 62 13.21 5.10 -4.16
N LEU A 63 13.66 6.35 -4.14
CA LEU A 63 13.42 7.32 -5.21
C LEU A 63 14.71 7.67 -5.98
N THR A 64 14.53 8.12 -7.23
CA THR A 64 15.55 8.86 -7.97
C THR A 64 15.66 10.28 -7.42
N PHE A 65 16.73 11.01 -7.78
CA PHE A 65 16.86 12.43 -7.44
C PHE A 65 15.72 13.28 -8.03
N THR A 66 15.04 12.77 -9.07
CA THR A 66 13.83 13.36 -9.67
C THR A 66 12.53 12.84 -9.06
N MET A 67 12.57 12.22 -7.88
CA MET A 67 11.41 11.68 -7.15
C MET A 67 10.63 10.57 -7.87
N LYS A 68 11.24 9.89 -8.86
CA LYS A 68 10.65 8.71 -9.50
C LYS A 68 10.94 7.46 -8.67
N LEU A 69 9.96 6.57 -8.54
CA LEU A 69 10.13 5.31 -7.82
C LEU A 69 11.12 4.38 -8.54
N LYS A 70 12.14 3.91 -7.82
CA LYS A 70 13.05 2.86 -8.26
C LYS A 70 12.42 1.50 -7.97
N ARG A 71 11.55 1.04 -8.87
CA ARG A 71 10.74 -0.18 -8.70
C ARG A 71 11.53 -1.38 -8.21
N ARG A 72 12.63 -1.73 -8.89
CA ARG A 72 13.47 -2.89 -8.53
C ARG A 72 13.93 -2.85 -7.06
N THR A 73 14.45 -1.70 -6.61
CA THR A 73 14.92 -1.53 -5.22
C THR A 73 13.77 -1.69 -4.22
N VAL A 74 12.60 -1.14 -4.54
CA VAL A 74 11.42 -1.20 -3.67
C VAL A 74 10.83 -2.61 -3.65
N GLU A 75 10.74 -3.27 -4.80
CA GLU A 75 10.29 -4.67 -4.92
C GLU A 75 11.21 -5.63 -4.15
N GLU A 76 12.54 -5.45 -4.25
CA GLU A 76 13.50 -6.23 -3.49
C GLU A 76 13.36 -5.98 -1.97
N LYS A 77 13.20 -4.71 -1.55
CA LYS A 77 13.06 -4.35 -0.12
C LYS A 77 11.77 -4.90 0.50
N TYR A 78 10.66 -4.88 -0.23
CA TYR A 78 9.34 -5.27 0.28
C TYR A 78 8.84 -6.60 -0.32
N ARG A 79 9.75 -7.43 -0.81
CA ARG A 79 9.43 -8.70 -1.46
C ARG A 79 8.49 -9.55 -0.62
N ASP A 80 8.79 -9.75 0.66
CA ASP A 80 7.99 -10.59 1.55
C ASP A 80 6.57 -10.03 1.74
N VAL A 81 6.43 -8.70 1.82
CA VAL A 81 5.12 -8.02 1.93
C VAL A 81 4.33 -8.23 0.64
N ILE A 82 4.97 -8.09 -0.52
CA ILE A 82 4.35 -8.34 -1.82
C ILE A 82 3.91 -9.81 -1.92
N GLU A 83 4.78 -10.76 -1.57
CA GLU A 83 4.47 -12.19 -1.57
C GLU A 83 3.27 -12.50 -0.66
N GLN A 84 3.21 -11.92 0.54
CA GLN A 84 2.06 -12.07 1.44
C GLN A 84 0.75 -11.56 0.81
N LEU A 85 0.78 -10.42 0.12
CA LEU A 85 -0.39 -9.87 -0.59
C LEU A 85 -0.88 -10.79 -1.71
N TYR A 86 -0.06 -11.70 -2.23
CA TYR A 86 -0.46 -12.64 -3.29
C TYR A 86 -0.58 -14.09 -2.81
N SER A 87 -0.29 -14.37 -1.53
CA SER A 87 -0.24 -15.73 -0.99
C SER A 87 -1.57 -16.49 -1.02
N ASP A 88 -2.70 -15.77 -1.03
CA ASP A 88 -4.07 -16.31 -1.08
C ASP A 88 -4.61 -16.46 -2.51
N VAL A 89 -3.81 -16.12 -3.53
CA VAL A 89 -4.21 -16.20 -4.94
C VAL A 89 -3.84 -17.58 -5.48
N ALA A 90 -4.83 -18.46 -5.62
CA ALA A 90 -4.64 -19.80 -6.16
C ALA A 90 -4.08 -19.83 -7.61
N GLU A 91 -4.31 -18.78 -8.42
CA GLU A 91 -3.62 -18.55 -9.69
C GLU A 91 -3.67 -17.05 -10.10
N PRO A 92 -2.57 -16.46 -10.61
CA PRO A 92 -2.62 -15.15 -11.24
C PRO A 92 -3.50 -15.23 -12.49
N ARG A 93 -4.66 -14.56 -12.48
CA ARG A 93 -5.54 -14.52 -13.65
C ARG A 93 -4.76 -13.96 -14.84
N PRO A 94 -4.69 -14.67 -15.97
CA PRO A 94 -3.91 -14.21 -17.11
C PRO A 94 -4.46 -12.86 -17.57
N ILE A 95 -3.55 -11.90 -17.69
CA ILE A 95 -3.85 -10.60 -18.28
C ILE A 95 -4.07 -10.88 -19.77
N VAL A 96 -5.33 -10.94 -20.20
CA VAL A 96 -5.65 -11.00 -21.64
C VAL A 96 -5.17 -9.68 -22.22
N ARG A 97 -4.05 -9.71 -22.95
CA ARG A 97 -3.66 -8.61 -23.82
C ARG A 97 -4.41 -8.81 -25.14
N GLU A 98 -5.41 -7.98 -25.38
CA GLU A 98 -5.91 -7.74 -26.74
C GLU A 98 -4.87 -6.97 -27.57
#